data_AF-A0A8R1I8D1-F1
#
_entry.id   AF-A0A8R1I8D1-F1
#
_cell.length_a   1.000
_cell.length_b   1.000
_cell.length_c   1.000
_cell.angle_alpha   90.00
_cell.angle_beta   90.00
_cell.angle_gamma   90.00
#
_symmetry.space_group_name_H-M   'P 1'
#
loop_
_entity.id
_entity.type
_entity.pdbx_description
1 polymer ?
#
loop_
_entity_poly.entity_id
_entity_poly.type
_entity_poly.pdbx_seq_one_letter_code
_entity_poly.pdbx_strand_id
1 'polypeptide(L)'
;MMPIIEQSLQWHFDVAQFWAVATNGKHKSFPRFQAKYVIKKHFGLFVQITIAYLLLVLATLLLMRNRKRFKLQYPLMVWNFALSIFSFYGSYVMLSAMVKTIRALGLYACACNEFSKMSPAAEHWLFLTVLLKALEFGNTFFLVLRKKPLSFLHVYHHVLAFLFLAHVYQTTSSLIRCIVIVNLLFNGFMYAYYFIRSMKIKLSIKAKALATSVYFVQLSLYSICFVTIYLANRRYSCDTPKLLLYTASGICFSYFVLFMFFFAKKYLRDDVLFLYRKLKTMKLD
;
A
#
# COMPACT_ATOMS: atom_id res chain seq x y z
N MET A 1 8.00 -22.93 23.88
CA MET A 1 7.79 -21.48 23.61
C MET A 1 9.07 -20.66 23.72
N MET A 2 10.03 -21.02 24.58
CA MET A 2 11.36 -20.38 24.68
C MET A 2 12.27 -20.43 23.43
N PRO A 3 12.32 -21.50 22.59
CA PRO A 3 13.28 -21.54 21.47
C PRO A 3 12.94 -20.57 20.33
N ILE A 4 11.69 -20.12 20.23
CA ILE A 4 11.25 -19.17 19.18
C ILE A 4 11.78 -17.75 19.51
N ILE A 5 11.87 -17.40 20.79
CA ILE A 5 12.29 -16.08 21.24
C ILE A 5 13.81 -15.92 21.07
N GLU A 6 14.61 -16.92 21.48
CA GLU A 6 16.07 -16.91 21.25
C GLU A 6 16.42 -16.91 19.75
N GLN A 7 15.71 -17.70 18.93
CA GLN A 7 15.91 -17.71 17.48
C GLN A 7 15.46 -16.39 16.82
N SER A 8 14.55 -15.64 17.43
CA SER A 8 14.17 -14.30 16.99
C SER A 8 15.17 -13.19 17.38
N LEU A 9 16.05 -13.48 18.34
CA LEU A 9 17.07 -12.56 18.88
C LEU A 9 18.45 -12.74 18.23
N GLN A 10 18.77 -13.92 17.69
CA GLN A 10 19.98 -14.13 16.88
C GLN A 10 19.80 -13.56 15.47
N TRP A 11 19.97 -12.24 15.35
CA TRP A 11 19.75 -11.48 14.13
C TRP A 11 21.04 -11.33 13.32
N HIS A 12 21.30 -12.26 12.38
CA HIS A 12 22.24 -12.04 11.28
C HIS A 12 21.46 -11.61 10.04
N PHE A 13 21.32 -10.30 9.84
CA PHE A 13 20.81 -9.75 8.59
C PHE A 13 21.96 -9.50 7.64
N ASP A 14 22.08 -10.34 6.62
CA ASP A 14 23.09 -10.17 5.57
C ASP A 14 22.65 -9.04 4.63
N VAL A 15 23.12 -7.84 4.95
CA VAL A 15 22.88 -6.61 4.18
C VAL A 15 23.36 -6.75 2.74
N ALA A 16 24.48 -7.45 2.51
CA ALA A 16 25.05 -7.63 1.18
C ALA A 16 24.18 -8.56 0.32
N GLN A 17 23.68 -9.66 0.90
CA GLN A 17 22.74 -10.55 0.22
C GLN A 17 21.42 -9.84 -0.11
N PHE A 18 20.88 -9.06 0.83
CA PHE A 18 19.67 -8.28 0.61
C PHE A 18 19.84 -7.24 -0.50
N TRP A 19 20.94 -6.49 -0.50
CA TRP A 19 21.24 -5.51 -1.54
C TRP A 19 21.50 -6.13 -2.90
N ALA A 20 22.12 -7.32 -2.96
CA ALA A 20 22.30 -8.05 -4.20
C ALA A 20 20.96 -8.45 -4.85
N VAL A 21 19.98 -8.86 -4.03
CA VAL A 21 18.61 -9.16 -4.50
C VAL A 21 17.87 -7.88 -4.90
N ALA A 22 18.02 -6.79 -4.14
CA ALA A 22 17.35 -5.52 -4.43
C ALA A 22 17.86 -4.87 -5.74
N THR A 23 19.16 -4.92 -6.01
CA THR A 23 19.79 -4.34 -7.20
C THR A 23 19.74 -5.26 -8.42
N ASN A 24 19.30 -6.51 -8.26
CA ASN A 24 19.31 -7.53 -9.31
C ASN A 24 20.72 -7.71 -9.95
N GLY A 25 21.78 -7.33 -9.24
CA GLY A 25 23.06 -6.94 -9.83
C GLY A 25 23.98 -8.07 -10.30
N LYS A 26 23.59 -9.34 -10.16
CA LYS A 26 24.44 -10.50 -10.54
C LYS A 26 23.76 -11.58 -11.38
N HIS A 27 22.45 -11.50 -11.63
CA HIS A 27 21.71 -12.56 -12.32
C HIS A 27 20.94 -12.04 -13.54
N LYS A 28 21.01 -12.77 -14.66
CA LYS A 28 20.20 -12.50 -15.88
C LYS A 28 18.69 -12.66 -15.63
N SER A 29 18.30 -13.35 -14.56
CA SER A 29 16.92 -13.54 -14.10
C SER A 29 16.82 -13.33 -12.58
N PHE A 30 15.74 -12.71 -12.12
CA PHE A 30 15.50 -12.42 -10.71
C PHE A 30 15.42 -13.71 -9.85
N PRO A 31 16.18 -13.84 -8.75
CA PRO A 31 16.23 -15.05 -7.94
C PRO A 31 15.03 -15.16 -6.99
N ARG A 32 13.86 -15.53 -7.54
CA ARG A 32 12.57 -15.58 -6.81
C ARG A 32 12.58 -16.40 -5.52
N PHE A 33 13.27 -17.54 -5.52
CA PHE A 33 13.31 -18.43 -4.36
C PHE A 33 14.14 -17.82 -3.23
N GLN A 34 15.25 -17.15 -3.58
CA GLN A 34 16.09 -16.46 -2.62
C GLN A 34 15.37 -15.23 -2.02
N ALA A 35 14.68 -14.44 -2.85
CA ALA A 35 13.88 -13.32 -2.38
C ALA A 35 12.77 -13.75 -1.40
N LYS A 36 12.06 -14.84 -1.71
CA LYS A 36 11.07 -15.44 -0.82
C LYS A 36 11.69 -15.99 0.46
N TYR A 37 12.84 -16.66 0.36
CA TYR A 37 13.55 -17.20 1.51
C TYR A 37 13.97 -16.09 2.47
N VAL A 38 14.53 -14.98 1.96
CA VAL A 38 14.89 -13.80 2.76
C VAL A 38 13.67 -13.26 3.49
N ILE A 39 12.55 -13.04 2.80
CA ILE A 39 11.34 -12.50 3.46
C ILE A 39 10.74 -13.48 4.48
N LYS A 40 10.70 -14.77 4.18
CA LYS A 40 10.15 -15.79 5.08
C LYS A 40 11.00 -15.96 6.33
N LYS A 41 12.33 -16.07 6.16
CA LYS A 41 13.28 -16.19 7.27
C LYS A 41 13.25 -14.97 8.17
N HIS A 42 13.07 -13.78 7.58
CA HIS A 42 13.07 -12.52 8.31
C HIS A 42 11.65 -11.96 8.53
N PHE A 43 10.60 -12.77 8.54
CA PHE A 43 9.24 -12.24 8.80
C PHE A 43 9.13 -11.56 10.17
N GLY A 44 9.84 -12.07 11.18
CA GLY A 44 9.95 -11.43 12.50
C GLY A 44 10.45 -9.98 12.41
N LEU A 45 11.32 -9.67 11.44
CA LEU A 45 11.78 -8.30 11.21
C LEU A 45 10.67 -7.38 10.68
N PHE A 46 9.74 -7.85 9.87
CA PHE A 46 8.59 -7.04 9.44
C PHE A 46 7.68 -6.66 10.62
N VAL A 47 7.50 -7.59 11.56
CA VAL A 47 6.78 -7.34 12.81
C VAL A 47 7.54 -6.35 13.70
N GLN A 48 8.86 -6.54 13.87
CA GLN A 48 9.71 -5.64 14.64
C GLN A 48 9.73 -4.22 14.06
N ILE A 49 9.84 -4.08 12.73
CA ILE A 49 9.75 -2.78 12.04
C ILE A 49 8.39 -2.12 12.30
N THR A 50 7.30 -2.89 12.30
CA THR A 50 5.96 -2.36 12.59
C THR A 50 5.86 -1.86 14.02
N ILE A 51 6.36 -2.62 15.00
CA ILE A 51 6.39 -2.21 16.41
C ILE A 51 7.25 -0.95 16.58
N ALA A 52 8.45 -0.95 16.00
CA ALA A 52 9.34 0.21 16.01
C ALA A 52 8.68 1.44 15.36
N TYR A 53 7.99 1.28 14.22
CA TYR A 53 7.23 2.34 13.57
C TYR A 53 6.19 2.95 14.52
N LEU A 54 5.37 2.13 15.19
CA LEU A 54 4.36 2.62 16.13
C LEU A 54 4.98 3.37 17.31
N LEU A 55 6.03 2.81 17.91
CA LEU A 55 6.76 3.45 19.02
C LEU A 55 7.39 4.77 18.59
N LEU A 56 8.02 4.82 17.42
CA LEU A 56 8.64 6.03 16.87
C LEU A 56 7.59 7.11 16.54
N VAL A 57 6.43 6.72 16.01
CA VAL A 57 5.33 7.66 15.77
C VAL A 57 4.83 8.27 17.09
N LEU A 58 4.63 7.45 18.12
CA LEU A 58 4.24 7.93 19.45
C LEU A 58 5.30 8.83 20.07
N ALA A 59 6.57 8.42 20.05
CA ALA A 59 7.69 9.22 20.54
C ALA A 59 7.78 10.57 19.81
N THR A 60 7.65 10.57 18.48
CA THR A 60 7.70 11.80 17.68
C THR A 60 6.50 12.70 17.98
N LEU A 61 5.30 12.15 18.20
CA LEU A 61 4.12 12.92 18.61
C LEU A 61 4.35 13.61 19.96
N LEU A 62 4.91 12.91 20.95
CA LEU A 62 5.24 13.46 22.27
C LEU A 62 6.30 14.56 22.17
N LEU A 63 7.39 14.31 21.44
CA LEU A 63 8.46 15.28 21.22
C LEU A 63 7.96 16.54 20.50
N MET A 64 7.03 16.38 19.57
CA MET A 64 6.46 17.49 18.81
C MET A 64 5.42 18.29 19.60
N ARG A 65 4.92 17.82 20.76
CA ARG A 65 3.92 18.53 21.57
C ARG A 65 4.37 19.96 21.88
N ASN A 66 5.60 20.11 22.38
CA ASN A 66 6.16 21.38 22.81
C ASN A 66 7.05 22.09 21.76
N ARG A 67 7.18 21.53 20.55
CA ARG A 67 8.04 22.09 19.49
C ARG A 67 7.23 22.81 18.41
N LYS A 68 7.85 23.74 17.69
CA LYS A 68 7.24 24.39 16.51
C LYS A 68 7.21 23.42 15.32
N ARG A 69 6.27 23.61 14.39
CA ARG A 69 6.17 22.79 13.16
C ARG A 69 7.43 22.94 12.30
N PHE A 70 7.95 21.84 11.76
CA PHE A 70 9.08 21.89 10.83
C PHE A 70 8.64 22.32 9.42
N LYS A 71 9.49 23.09 8.73
CA LYS A 71 9.29 23.52 7.33
C LYS A 71 9.89 22.50 6.36
N LEU A 72 9.30 21.30 6.27
CA LEU A 72 9.79 20.20 5.42
C LEU A 72 9.21 20.20 4.00
N GLN A 73 9.02 21.38 3.39
CA GLN A 73 8.34 21.47 2.09
C GLN A 73 9.14 20.78 0.98
N TYR A 74 10.42 21.13 0.82
CA TYR A 74 11.26 20.59 -0.24
C TYR A 74 11.53 19.09 -0.10
N PRO A 75 11.91 18.57 1.10
CA PRO A 75 12.06 17.13 1.29
C PRO A 75 10.78 16.35 0.99
N LEU A 76 9.63 16.87 1.41
CA LEU A 76 8.33 16.24 1.12
C LEU A 76 7.99 16.25 -0.38
N MET A 77 8.37 17.31 -1.09
CA MET A 77 8.17 17.41 -2.53
C MET A 77 8.99 16.35 -3.27
N VAL A 78 10.30 16.27 -2.99
CA VAL A 78 11.20 15.26 -3.56
C VAL A 78 10.71 13.85 -3.22
N TRP A 79 10.31 13.62 -1.98
CA TRP A 79 9.78 12.35 -1.50
C TRP A 79 8.53 11.89 -2.27
N ASN A 80 7.51 12.75 -2.37
CA ASN A 80 6.28 12.41 -3.11
C ASN A 80 6.53 12.23 -4.61
N PHE A 81 7.44 13.01 -5.20
CA PHE A 81 7.81 12.87 -6.59
C PHE A 81 8.48 11.52 -6.87
N ALA A 82 9.46 11.15 -6.04
CA ALA A 82 10.15 9.87 -6.14
C ALA A 82 9.18 8.70 -5.98
N LEU A 83 8.29 8.74 -4.98
CA LEU A 83 7.27 7.71 -4.79
C LEU A 83 6.29 7.63 -5.97
N SER A 84 5.93 8.76 -6.57
CA SER A 84 5.04 8.78 -7.75
C SER A 84 5.70 8.14 -8.97
N ILE A 85 6.94 8.54 -9.30
CA ILE A 85 7.70 7.95 -10.42
C ILE A 85 7.88 6.45 -10.20
N PHE A 86 8.33 6.05 -9.01
CA PHE A 86 8.53 4.65 -8.67
C PHE A 86 7.24 3.84 -8.87
N SER A 87 6.11 4.38 -8.39
CA SER A 87 4.83 3.69 -8.46
C SER A 87 4.30 3.57 -9.89
N PHE A 88 4.40 4.63 -10.70
CA PHE A 88 3.98 4.57 -12.10
C PHE A 88 4.88 3.65 -12.93
N TYR A 89 6.21 3.73 -12.75
CA TYR A 89 7.13 2.88 -13.49
C TYR A 89 6.96 1.40 -13.11
N GLY A 90 6.85 1.09 -11.82
CA GLY A 90 6.55 -0.27 -11.36
C GLY A 90 5.21 -0.79 -11.87
N SER A 91 4.18 0.04 -11.84
CA SER A 91 2.88 -0.30 -12.42
C SER A 91 2.99 -0.59 -13.92
N TYR A 92 3.73 0.21 -14.69
CA TYR A 92 3.92 0.01 -16.12
C TYR A 92 4.62 -1.33 -16.43
N VAL A 93 5.71 -1.64 -15.71
CA VAL A 93 6.45 -2.90 -15.91
C VAL A 93 5.60 -4.11 -15.55
N MET A 94 4.90 -4.07 -14.41
CA MET A 94 4.08 -5.21 -13.98
C MET A 94 2.81 -5.36 -14.83
N LEU A 95 2.17 -4.25 -15.23
CA LEU A 95 0.99 -4.27 -16.10
C LEU A 95 1.32 -4.78 -17.50
N SER A 96 2.43 -4.32 -18.09
CA SER A 96 2.86 -4.81 -19.41
C SER A 96 3.17 -6.31 -19.40
N ALA A 97 3.79 -6.81 -18.33
CA ALA A 97 3.98 -8.24 -18.11
C ALA A 97 2.64 -8.98 -17.98
N MET A 98 1.69 -8.43 -17.23
CA MET A 98 0.35 -8.99 -17.05
C MET A 98 -0.40 -9.09 -18.39
N VAL A 99 -0.37 -8.04 -19.21
CA VAL A 99 -1.01 -8.03 -20.54
C VAL A 99 -0.42 -9.10 -21.46
N LYS A 100 0.91 -9.29 -21.43
CA LYS A 100 1.56 -10.38 -22.19
C LYS A 100 1.08 -11.75 -21.73
N THR A 101 1.00 -11.99 -20.42
CA THR A 101 0.46 -13.24 -19.86
C THR A 101 -1.00 -13.47 -20.27
N ILE A 102 -1.84 -12.44 -20.19
CA ILE A 102 -3.27 -12.53 -20.58
C ILE A 102 -3.40 -12.87 -22.07
N ARG A 103 -2.61 -12.24 -22.94
CA ARG A 103 -2.65 -12.52 -24.39
C ARG A 103 -2.19 -13.94 -24.73
N ALA A 104 -1.23 -14.48 -23.99
CA ALA A 104 -0.66 -15.80 -24.26
C ALA A 104 -1.44 -16.95 -23.62
N LEU A 105 -1.96 -16.76 -22.40
CA LEU A 105 -2.51 -17.83 -21.56
C LEU A 105 -3.96 -17.56 -21.10
N GLY A 106 -4.53 -16.40 -21.45
CA GLY A 106 -5.87 -15.99 -21.06
C GLY A 106 -5.96 -15.36 -19.66
N LEU A 107 -7.15 -14.84 -19.34
CA LEU A 107 -7.47 -14.22 -18.05
C LEU A 107 -7.45 -15.22 -16.89
N TYR A 108 -7.88 -16.46 -17.14
CA TYR A 108 -7.90 -17.53 -16.14
C TYR A 108 -6.49 -17.82 -15.62
N ALA A 109 -5.52 -18.02 -16.51
CA ALA A 109 -4.13 -18.17 -16.12
C ALA A 109 -3.72 -16.94 -15.31
N CYS A 110 -3.74 -15.74 -15.89
CA CYS A 110 -3.27 -14.54 -15.19
C CYS A 110 -3.83 -14.33 -13.75
N ALA A 111 -5.11 -14.63 -13.50
CA ALA A 111 -5.76 -14.40 -12.22
C ALA A 111 -5.65 -15.59 -11.24
N CYS A 112 -5.66 -16.83 -11.73
CA CYS A 112 -5.89 -18.02 -10.91
C CYS A 112 -4.75 -19.04 -10.96
N ASN A 113 -4.00 -19.14 -12.06
CA ASN A 113 -2.99 -20.19 -12.26
C ASN A 113 -1.67 -19.58 -12.81
N GLU A 114 -0.50 -20.16 -12.62
CA GLU A 114 0.76 -19.65 -13.23
C GLU A 114 1.37 -18.41 -12.56
N PHE A 115 1.32 -18.33 -11.22
CA PHE A 115 2.19 -17.37 -10.52
C PHE A 115 3.66 -17.56 -10.93
N SER A 116 4.08 -18.81 -11.14
CA SER A 116 5.42 -19.23 -11.54
C SER A 116 5.88 -18.76 -12.93
N LYS A 117 4.95 -18.33 -13.81
CA LYS A 117 5.26 -17.78 -15.15
C LYS A 117 5.31 -16.25 -15.18
N MET A 118 5.38 -15.60 -14.01
CA MET A 118 5.62 -14.16 -13.93
C MET A 118 6.98 -13.83 -14.55
N SER A 119 7.06 -12.73 -15.31
CA SER A 119 8.36 -12.33 -15.88
C SER A 119 9.34 -11.96 -14.75
N PRO A 120 10.65 -12.24 -14.91
CA PRO A 120 11.63 -11.91 -13.88
C PRO A 120 11.63 -10.43 -13.48
N ALA A 121 11.38 -9.55 -14.45
CA ALA A 121 11.22 -8.11 -14.19
C ALA A 121 10.01 -7.83 -13.27
N ALA A 122 8.85 -8.45 -13.53
CA ALA A 122 7.68 -8.25 -12.69
C ALA A 122 7.87 -8.84 -11.28
N GLU A 123 8.59 -9.95 -11.13
CA GLU A 123 8.94 -10.53 -9.82
C GLU A 123 9.89 -9.61 -9.02
N HIS A 124 10.85 -8.97 -9.69
CA HIS A 124 11.71 -7.97 -9.09
C HIS A 124 10.90 -6.76 -8.59
N TRP A 125 10.00 -6.23 -9.42
CA TRP A 125 9.11 -5.12 -9.03
C TRP A 125 8.17 -5.48 -7.87
N LEU A 126 7.72 -6.74 -7.81
CA LEU A 126 6.94 -7.23 -6.68
C LEU A 126 7.76 -7.17 -5.39
N PHE A 127 9.02 -7.60 -5.42
CA PHE A 127 9.93 -7.51 -4.27
C PHE A 127 10.18 -6.05 -3.86
N LEU A 128 10.51 -5.18 -4.82
CA LEU A 128 10.73 -3.77 -4.54
C LEU A 128 9.47 -3.10 -3.95
N THR A 129 8.27 -3.54 -4.33
CA THR A 129 7.02 -3.03 -3.74
C THR A 129 6.90 -3.39 -2.26
N VAL A 130 7.34 -4.59 -1.85
CA VAL A 130 7.39 -4.97 -0.42
C VAL A 130 8.28 -4.00 0.35
N LEU A 131 9.45 -3.66 -0.22
CA LEU A 131 10.37 -2.70 0.39
C LEU A 131 9.80 -1.27 0.41
N LEU A 132 9.13 -0.87 -0.68
CA LEU A 132 8.47 0.43 -0.77
C LEU A 132 7.46 0.61 0.37
N LYS A 133 6.71 -0.43 0.75
CA LYS A 133 5.75 -0.34 1.88
C LYS A 133 6.42 0.03 3.21
N ALA A 134 7.64 -0.46 3.46
CA ALA A 134 8.41 -0.02 4.62
C ALA A 134 8.81 1.46 4.51
N LEU A 135 9.26 1.89 3.32
CA LEU A 135 9.61 3.29 3.07
C LEU A 135 8.40 4.22 3.24
N GLU A 136 7.21 3.79 2.87
CA GLU A 136 5.97 4.57 3.01
C GLU A 136 5.65 4.95 4.47
N PHE A 137 6.21 4.27 5.48
CA PHE A 137 6.13 4.73 6.87
C PHE A 137 6.70 6.15 7.04
N GLY A 138 7.66 6.54 6.21
CA GLY A 138 8.19 7.90 6.06
C GLY A 138 7.09 8.98 5.93
N ASN A 139 5.99 8.67 5.24
CA ASN A 139 4.86 9.60 5.09
C ASN A 139 4.28 10.03 6.44
N THR A 140 4.23 9.11 7.40
CA THR A 140 3.73 9.37 8.75
C THR A 140 4.62 10.34 9.48
N PHE A 141 5.94 10.17 9.39
CA PHE A 141 6.91 11.08 10.01
C PHE A 141 6.80 12.49 9.43
N PHE A 142 6.63 12.64 8.11
CA PHE A 142 6.38 13.95 7.50
C PHE A 142 5.10 14.62 8.02
N LEU A 143 4.03 13.86 8.27
CA LEU A 143 2.80 14.39 8.85
C LEU A 143 3.01 14.88 10.28
N VAL A 144 3.61 14.04 11.13
CA VAL A 144 3.83 14.34 12.55
C VAL A 144 4.79 15.52 12.73
N LEU A 145 5.92 15.55 12.02
CA LEU A 145 6.90 16.64 12.07
C LEU A 145 6.33 17.99 11.60
N ARG A 146 5.32 17.95 10.73
CA ARG A 146 4.61 19.16 10.25
C ARG A 146 3.38 19.51 11.09
N LYS A 147 3.13 18.80 12.19
CA LYS A 147 1.92 18.93 13.03
C LYS A 147 0.62 18.83 12.23
N LYS A 148 0.57 17.89 11.27
CA LYS A 148 -0.66 17.55 10.56
C LYS A 148 -1.41 16.47 11.33
N PRO A 149 -2.76 16.50 11.35
CA PRO A 149 -3.54 15.52 12.10
C PRO A 149 -3.28 14.13 11.51
N LEU A 150 -2.85 13.22 12.37
CA LEU A 150 -2.68 11.81 12.03
C LEU A 150 -4.02 11.11 12.23
N SER A 151 -4.58 10.53 11.15
CA SER A 151 -5.84 9.80 11.24
C SER A 151 -5.58 8.33 11.60
N PHE A 152 -6.55 7.71 12.29
CA PHE A 152 -6.51 6.27 12.55
C PHE A 152 -6.40 5.45 11.26
N LEU A 153 -7.19 5.83 10.25
CA LEU A 153 -7.18 5.21 8.92
C LEU A 153 -5.77 5.18 8.29
N HIS A 154 -4.99 6.26 8.43
CA HIS A 154 -3.63 6.33 7.91
C HIS A 154 -2.73 5.27 8.53
N VAL A 155 -2.67 5.22 9.87
CA VAL A 155 -1.82 4.27 10.60
C VAL A 155 -2.29 2.84 10.37
N TYR A 156 -3.61 2.61 10.46
CA TYR A 156 -4.23 1.30 10.22
C TYR A 156 -3.88 0.76 8.83
N HIS A 157 -4.04 1.58 7.79
CA HIS A 157 -3.72 1.19 6.42
C HIS A 157 -2.23 0.88 6.24
N HIS A 158 -1.32 1.74 6.71
CA HIS A 158 0.12 1.53 6.50
C HIS A 158 0.62 0.25 7.20
N VAL A 159 0.21 0.02 8.45
CA VAL A 159 0.59 -1.18 9.21
C VAL A 159 0.05 -2.45 8.54
N LEU A 160 -1.24 -2.46 8.25
CA LEU A 160 -1.91 -3.65 7.74
C LEU A 160 -1.48 -3.95 6.31
N ALA A 161 -1.30 -2.94 5.45
CA ALA A 161 -0.79 -3.13 4.10
C ALA A 161 0.65 -3.67 4.08
N PHE A 162 1.51 -3.20 4.99
CA PHE A 162 2.89 -3.67 5.10
C PHE A 162 2.95 -5.15 5.53
N LEU A 163 2.29 -5.49 6.64
CA LEU A 163 2.27 -6.86 7.16
C LEU A 163 1.57 -7.83 6.21
N PHE A 164 0.43 -7.42 5.64
CA PHE A 164 -0.30 -8.23 4.69
C PHE A 164 0.54 -8.54 3.46
N LEU A 165 1.16 -7.52 2.84
CA LEU A 165 1.99 -7.75 1.66
C LEU A 165 3.21 -8.63 1.96
N ALA A 166 3.86 -8.44 3.12
CA ALA A 166 4.96 -9.29 3.55
C ALA A 166 4.53 -10.76 3.76
N HIS A 167 3.32 -11.00 4.26
CA HIS A 167 2.76 -12.33 4.39
C HIS A 167 2.38 -12.94 3.04
N VAL A 168 1.67 -12.20 2.19
CA VAL A 168 1.24 -12.68 0.87
C VAL A 168 2.44 -13.00 -0.02
N TYR A 169 3.52 -12.21 0.04
CA TYR A 169 4.70 -12.42 -0.78
C TYR A 169 5.35 -13.79 -0.58
N GLN A 170 5.25 -14.34 0.63
CA GLN A 170 5.75 -15.68 0.96
C GLN A 170 4.90 -16.78 0.30
N THR A 171 3.62 -16.49 0.05
CA THR A 171 2.68 -17.40 -0.59
C THR A 171 2.82 -17.28 -2.11
N THR A 172 2.99 -18.40 -2.83
CA THR A 172 2.90 -18.44 -4.29
C THR A 172 1.46 -18.21 -4.72
N SER A 173 1.04 -16.95 -4.87
CA SER A 173 -0.37 -16.62 -5.14
C SER A 173 -0.51 -15.60 -6.26
N SER A 174 -1.21 -15.95 -7.33
CA SER A 174 -1.50 -15.06 -8.47
C SER A 174 -2.26 -13.79 -8.05
N LEU A 175 -3.06 -13.86 -6.97
CA LEU A 175 -3.74 -12.71 -6.36
C LEU A 175 -2.80 -11.52 -6.05
N ILE A 176 -1.56 -11.78 -5.61
CA ILE A 176 -0.63 -10.71 -5.22
C ILE A 176 -0.29 -9.79 -6.40
N ARG A 177 -0.25 -10.36 -7.62
CA ARG A 177 0.06 -9.64 -8.85
C ARG A 177 -0.99 -8.56 -9.11
N CYS A 178 -2.27 -8.94 -9.07
CA CYS A 178 -3.39 -8.02 -9.27
C CYS A 178 -3.43 -6.94 -8.19
N ILE A 179 -3.26 -7.33 -6.92
CA ILE A 179 -3.27 -6.39 -5.78
C ILE A 179 -2.17 -5.34 -5.94
N VAL A 180 -0.95 -5.76 -6.27
CA VAL A 180 0.21 -4.87 -6.36
C VAL A 180 0.15 -3.96 -7.58
N ILE A 181 -0.27 -4.45 -8.76
CA ILE A 181 -0.43 -3.62 -9.96
C ILE A 181 -1.42 -2.49 -9.69
N VAL A 182 -2.59 -2.82 -9.18
CA VAL A 182 -3.61 -1.83 -8.83
C VAL A 182 -3.11 -0.91 -7.70
N ASN A 183 -2.38 -1.43 -6.70
CA ASN A 183 -1.85 -0.56 -5.64
C ASN A 183 -0.84 0.47 -6.19
N LEU A 184 0.12 0.04 -7.01
CA LEU A 184 1.14 0.92 -7.59
C LEU A 184 0.51 1.97 -8.51
N LEU A 185 -0.45 1.58 -9.36
CA LEU A 185 -1.11 2.53 -10.26
C LEU A 185 -1.78 3.67 -9.49
N PHE A 186 -2.58 3.32 -8.49
CA PHE A 186 -3.36 4.29 -7.72
C PHE A 186 -2.50 5.09 -6.73
N ASN A 187 -1.44 4.48 -6.17
CA ASN A 187 -0.42 5.20 -5.41
C ASN A 187 0.33 6.21 -6.29
N GLY A 188 0.61 5.89 -7.56
CA GLY A 188 1.19 6.82 -8.53
C GLY A 188 0.39 8.11 -8.63
N PHE A 189 -0.93 8.00 -8.81
CA PHE A 189 -1.86 9.15 -8.85
C PHE A 189 -1.94 9.89 -7.51
N MET A 190 -2.04 9.16 -6.40
CA MET A 190 -2.12 9.76 -5.06
C MET A 190 -0.86 10.57 -4.71
N TYR A 191 0.33 10.01 -4.96
CA TYR A 191 1.59 10.71 -4.70
C TYR A 191 1.83 11.87 -5.67
N ALA A 192 1.42 11.75 -6.94
CA ALA A 192 1.43 12.88 -7.87
C ALA A 192 0.56 14.05 -7.35
N TYR A 193 -0.64 13.74 -6.83
CA TYR A 193 -1.49 14.73 -6.18
C TYR A 193 -0.82 15.37 -4.96
N TYR A 194 -0.16 14.59 -4.10
CA TYR A 194 0.56 15.12 -2.94
C TYR A 194 1.79 15.95 -3.31
N PHE A 195 2.49 15.59 -4.37
CA PHE A 195 3.57 16.38 -4.96
C PHE A 195 3.06 17.77 -5.38
N ILE A 196 1.99 17.84 -6.17
CA ILE A 196 1.38 19.12 -6.58
C ILE A 196 0.92 19.93 -5.36
N ARG A 197 0.33 19.28 -4.36
CA ARG A 197 -0.06 19.94 -3.10
C ARG A 197 1.14 20.49 -2.31
N SER A 198 2.30 19.83 -2.39
CA SER A 198 3.53 20.27 -1.71
C SER A 198 4.14 21.53 -2.32
N MET A 199 3.86 21.82 -3.61
CA MET A 199 4.25 23.05 -4.31
C MET A 199 3.43 24.28 -3.91
N LYS A 200 2.53 24.18 -2.92
CA LYS A 200 1.61 25.26 -2.48
C LYS A 200 0.63 25.72 -3.56
N ILE A 201 0.45 24.96 -4.63
CA ILE A 201 -0.57 25.24 -5.65
C ILE A 201 -1.97 25.07 -5.03
N LYS A 202 -2.81 26.10 -5.15
CA LYS A 202 -4.19 26.07 -4.67
C LYS A 202 -5.02 25.19 -5.61
N LEU A 203 -5.26 23.95 -5.20
CA LEU A 203 -6.10 23.01 -5.93
C LEU A 203 -7.60 23.27 -5.66
N SER A 204 -8.39 23.23 -6.73
CA SER A 204 -9.85 23.39 -6.70
C SER A 204 -10.53 22.28 -5.88
N ILE A 205 -11.77 22.51 -5.46
CA ILE A 205 -12.57 21.51 -4.74
C ILE A 205 -12.73 20.24 -5.60
N LYS A 206 -12.94 20.41 -6.91
CA LYS A 206 -13.02 19.31 -7.90
C LYS A 206 -11.76 18.43 -7.88
N ALA A 207 -10.58 19.01 -7.83
CA ALA A 207 -9.33 18.26 -7.76
C ALA A 207 -9.17 17.46 -6.44
N LYS A 208 -9.67 18.00 -5.32
CA LYS A 208 -9.69 17.27 -4.03
C LYS A 208 -10.71 16.12 -4.05
N ALA A 209 -11.85 16.32 -4.69
CA ALA A 209 -12.86 15.28 -4.87
C ALA A 209 -12.33 14.16 -5.76
N LEU A 210 -11.73 14.51 -6.91
CA LEU A 210 -11.10 13.55 -7.83
C LEU A 210 -10.05 12.68 -7.13
N ALA A 211 -9.16 13.28 -6.32
CA ALA A 211 -8.18 12.54 -5.54
C ALA A 211 -8.81 11.53 -4.56
N THR A 212 -10.01 11.82 -4.05
CA THR A 212 -10.75 10.90 -3.18
C THR A 212 -11.48 9.83 -3.99
N SER A 213 -12.01 10.18 -5.18
CA SER A 213 -12.64 9.23 -6.11
C SER A 213 -11.67 8.14 -6.60
N VAL A 214 -10.39 8.49 -6.80
CA VAL A 214 -9.32 7.53 -7.15
C VAL A 214 -9.30 6.35 -6.18
N TYR A 215 -9.48 6.59 -4.87
CA TYR A 215 -9.50 5.53 -3.88
C TYR A 215 -10.71 4.58 -4.02
N PHE A 216 -11.90 5.12 -4.28
CA PHE A 216 -13.10 4.30 -4.49
C PHE A 216 -12.96 3.42 -5.74
N VAL A 217 -12.39 3.96 -6.82
CA VAL A 217 -12.09 3.17 -8.03
C VAL A 217 -11.11 2.04 -7.71
N GLN A 218 -10.07 2.31 -6.90
CA GLN A 218 -9.12 1.28 -6.45
C GLN A 218 -9.82 0.12 -5.73
N LEU A 219 -10.71 0.43 -4.78
CA LEU A 219 -11.47 -0.58 -4.03
C LEU A 219 -12.42 -1.39 -4.91
N SER A 220 -13.07 -0.75 -5.89
CA SER A 220 -13.92 -1.44 -6.85
C SER A 220 -13.12 -2.44 -7.69
N LEU A 221 -11.91 -2.06 -8.14
CA LEU A 221 -11.03 -2.96 -8.88
C LEU A 221 -10.57 -4.16 -8.05
N TYR A 222 -10.24 -3.96 -6.76
CA TYR A 222 -9.94 -5.08 -5.86
C TYR A 222 -11.13 -6.03 -5.71
N SER A 223 -12.33 -5.49 -5.52
CA SER A 223 -13.56 -6.28 -5.38
C SER A 223 -13.82 -7.13 -6.62
N ILE A 224 -13.65 -6.55 -7.82
CA ILE A 224 -13.76 -7.28 -9.09
C ILE A 224 -12.74 -8.43 -9.13
N CYS A 225 -11.46 -8.17 -8.84
CA CYS A 225 -10.43 -9.20 -8.82
C CYS A 225 -10.76 -10.35 -7.84
N PHE A 226 -11.23 -10.03 -6.63
CA PHE A 226 -11.55 -11.03 -5.62
C PHE A 226 -12.74 -11.90 -6.02
N VAL A 227 -13.79 -11.30 -6.58
CA VAL A 227 -14.96 -12.03 -7.09
C VAL A 227 -14.56 -12.94 -8.25
N THR A 228 -13.75 -12.45 -9.19
CA THR A 228 -13.27 -13.27 -10.31
C THR A 228 -12.48 -14.49 -9.82
N ILE A 229 -11.57 -14.31 -8.87
CA ILE A 229 -10.77 -15.41 -8.31
C ILE A 229 -11.64 -16.35 -7.47
N TYR A 230 -12.63 -15.83 -6.74
CA TYR A 230 -13.59 -16.66 -6.00
C TYR A 230 -14.40 -17.56 -6.93
N LEU A 231 -14.94 -17.02 -8.02
CA LEU A 231 -15.70 -17.77 -9.01
C LEU A 231 -14.81 -18.78 -9.75
N ALA A 232 -13.56 -18.41 -10.06
CA ALA A 232 -12.60 -19.32 -10.67
C ALA A 232 -12.27 -20.51 -9.75
N ASN A 233 -12.03 -20.26 -8.45
CA ASN A 233 -11.76 -21.29 -7.44
C ASN A 233 -12.91 -22.29 -7.23
N ARG A 234 -14.14 -21.95 -7.65
CA ARG A 234 -15.30 -22.86 -7.59
C ARG A 234 -15.33 -23.83 -8.76
N ARG A 235 -14.74 -23.47 -9.90
CA ARG A 235 -14.79 -24.24 -11.16
C ARG A 235 -13.45 -24.89 -11.52
N TYR A 236 -12.36 -24.33 -11.03
CA TYR A 236 -11.00 -24.75 -11.38
C TYR A 236 -10.05 -24.64 -10.18
N SER A 237 -8.87 -25.25 -10.31
CA SER A 237 -7.81 -25.21 -9.30
C SER A 237 -6.98 -23.92 -9.44
N CYS A 238 -7.03 -23.04 -8.43
CA CYS A 238 -6.17 -21.84 -8.37
C CYS A 238 -5.01 -21.99 -7.39
N ASP A 239 -3.92 -21.27 -7.68
CA ASP A 239 -2.74 -21.13 -6.81
C ASP A 239 -3.02 -20.31 -5.54
N THR A 240 -4.16 -19.61 -5.48
CA THR A 240 -4.52 -18.70 -4.37
C THR A 240 -5.28 -19.46 -3.29
N PRO A 241 -4.73 -19.60 -2.07
CA PRO A 241 -5.45 -20.25 -0.96
C PRO A 241 -6.73 -19.49 -0.59
N LYS A 242 -7.81 -20.22 -0.27
CA LYS A 242 -9.10 -19.62 0.14
C LYS A 242 -8.96 -18.68 1.34
N LEU A 243 -8.16 -19.08 2.33
CA LEU A 243 -7.89 -18.26 3.52
C LEU A 243 -7.32 -16.89 3.14
N LEU A 244 -6.33 -16.88 2.24
CA LEU A 244 -5.70 -15.64 1.76
C LEU A 244 -6.72 -14.73 1.06
N LEU A 245 -7.59 -15.31 0.23
CA LEU A 245 -8.64 -14.58 -0.47
C LEU A 245 -9.65 -13.96 0.50
N TYR A 246 -10.09 -14.71 1.52
CA TYR A 246 -11.00 -14.19 2.55
C TYR A 246 -10.35 -13.11 3.41
N THR A 247 -9.09 -13.29 3.81
CA THR A 247 -8.34 -12.26 4.54
C THR A 247 -8.19 -10.98 3.70
N ALA A 248 -7.82 -11.09 2.42
CA ALA A 248 -7.71 -9.95 1.51
C ALA A 248 -9.04 -9.20 1.37
N SER A 249 -10.14 -9.95 1.21
CA SER A 249 -11.50 -9.41 1.08
C SER A 249 -11.93 -8.69 2.36
N GLY A 250 -11.67 -9.27 3.53
CA GLY A 250 -11.97 -8.66 4.83
C GLY A 250 -11.22 -7.35 5.06
N ILE A 251 -9.93 -7.30 4.71
CA ILE A 251 -9.12 -6.07 4.79
C ILE A 251 -9.65 -4.99 3.83
N CYS A 252 -9.99 -5.37 2.61
CA CYS A 252 -10.55 -4.43 1.63
C CYS A 252 -11.91 -3.87 2.10
N PHE A 253 -12.74 -4.70 2.73
CA PHE A 253 -14.01 -4.28 3.31
C PHE A 253 -13.82 -3.33 4.50
N SER A 254 -12.88 -3.62 5.41
CA SER A 254 -12.60 -2.71 6.53
C SER A 254 -12.17 -1.34 6.03
N TYR A 255 -11.28 -1.31 5.03
CA TYR A 255 -10.85 -0.10 4.34
C TYR A 255 -12.00 0.68 3.71
N PHE A 256 -12.91 0.01 3.00
CA PHE A 256 -14.10 0.64 2.44
C PHE A 256 -14.93 1.35 3.52
N VAL A 257 -15.23 0.66 4.62
CA VAL A 257 -16.01 1.20 5.74
C VAL A 257 -15.33 2.43 6.34
N LEU A 258 -14.03 2.36 6.65
CA LEU A 258 -13.30 3.50 7.22
C LEU A 258 -13.25 4.71 6.28
N PHE A 259 -13.10 4.48 4.97
CA PHE A 259 -13.10 5.57 3.99
C PHE A 259 -14.48 6.20 3.81
N MET A 260 -15.54 5.40 3.86
CA MET A 260 -16.92 5.91 3.88
C MET A 260 -17.16 6.82 5.09
N PHE A 261 -16.71 6.40 6.29
CA PHE A 261 -16.78 7.25 7.48
C PHE A 261 -15.96 8.54 7.34
N PHE A 262 -14.76 8.46 6.77
CA PHE A 262 -13.93 9.63 6.50
C PHE A 262 -14.60 10.59 5.51
N PHE A 263 -15.16 10.06 4.42
CA PHE A 263 -15.85 10.83 3.40
C PHE A 263 -17.08 11.53 3.97
N ALA A 264 -17.94 10.80 4.69
CA ALA A 264 -19.13 11.35 5.32
C ALA A 264 -18.78 12.45 6.32
N LYS A 265 -17.76 12.25 7.16
CA LYS A 265 -17.31 13.26 8.14
C LYS A 265 -16.76 14.53 7.48
N LYS A 266 -16.10 14.41 6.33
CA LYS A 266 -15.37 15.52 5.70
C LYS A 266 -16.16 16.29 4.66
N TYR A 267 -17.03 15.62 3.91
CA TYR A 267 -17.76 16.23 2.81
C TYR A 267 -19.24 16.44 3.17
N LEU A 268 -19.89 15.45 3.79
CA LEU A 268 -21.32 15.55 4.08
C LEU A 268 -21.63 16.35 5.35
N ARG A 269 -20.77 16.29 6.38
CA ARG A 269 -21.03 16.99 7.66
C ARG A 269 -21.02 18.51 7.51
N ASP A 270 -20.12 19.06 6.70
CA ASP A 270 -20.02 20.51 6.50
C ASP A 270 -21.22 21.05 5.71
N ASP A 271 -21.70 20.29 4.72
CA ASP A 271 -22.90 20.62 3.94
C ASP A 271 -24.19 20.53 4.78
N VAL A 272 -24.30 19.52 5.66
CA VAL A 272 -25.43 19.37 6.59
C VAL A 272 -25.42 20.48 7.65
N LEU A 273 -24.26 20.86 8.19
CA LEU A 273 -24.13 22.00 9.11
C LEU A 273 -24.45 23.33 8.44
N PHE A 274 -24.06 23.49 7.17
CA PHE A 274 -24.41 24.65 6.36
C PHE A 274 -25.93 24.74 6.12
N LEU A 275 -26.56 23.64 5.72
CA LEU A 275 -28.01 23.53 5.55
C LEU A 275 -28.76 23.77 6.86
N TYR A 276 -28.29 23.20 7.97
CA TYR A 276 -28.87 23.42 9.29
C TYR A 276 -28.78 24.89 9.74
N ARG A 277 -27.64 25.55 9.51
CA ARG A 277 -27.49 26.99 9.80
C ARG A 277 -28.42 27.83 8.93
N LYS A 278 -28.54 27.51 7.64
CA LYS A 278 -29.44 28.18 6.70
C LYS A 278 -30.92 28.00 7.07
N LEU A 279 -31.31 26.80 7.49
CA LEU A 279 -32.67 26.51 7.98
C LEU A 279 -32.96 27.18 9.32
N LYS A 280 -31.95 27.33 10.20
CA LYS A 280 -32.10 28.04 11.47
C LYS A 280 -32.28 29.54 11.25
N THR A 281 -31.54 30.16 10.33
CA THR A 281 -31.74 31.57 9.97
C THR A 281 -33.10 31.82 9.32
N MET A 282 -33.60 30.91 8.49
CA MET A 282 -34.93 31.01 7.87
C MET A 282 -36.12 30.80 8.85
N LYS A 283 -35.87 30.31 10.07
CA LYS A 283 -36.90 30.17 11.12
C LYS A 283 -36.91 31.33 12.12
N LEU A 284 -35.99 32.28 11.96
CA LEU A 284 -35.82 33.45 12.84
C LEU A 284 -36.29 34.76 12.18
N ASP A 285 -36.75 34.69 10.93
CA ASP A 285 -37.49 35.73 10.19
C ASP A 285 -38.97 35.30 10.07
#